data_AF-A0A918IPM8-F1
#
_entry.id   AF-A0A918IPM8-F1
#
_cell.length_a   1.000
_cell.length_b   1.000
_cell.length_c   1.000
_cell.angle_alpha   90.00
_cell.angle_beta   90.00
_cell.angle_gamma   90.00
#
_symmetry.space_group_name_H-M   'P 1'
#
loop_
_entity.id
_entity.type
_entity.pdbx_description
1 polymer ?
#
loop_
_entity_poly.entity_id
_entity_poly.type
_entity_poly.pdbx_seq_one_letter_code
_entity_poly.pdbx_strand_id
1 'polypeptide(L)'
;MNARPLISMGMAAGLSACVAAPAPEAAAPAKAGDYAVSQGAAVYPARIGAGAVGHQLTSAGAQPVAGQTVVVGALGFDQGRLAKTVAAAACADARGRFQPQAVGRYDRGAWIFEGGCA
;
A
#
# COMPACT_ATOMS: atom_id res chain seq x y z
N MET A 1 -22.10 -24.70 73.81
CA MET A 1 -22.22 -25.91 72.99
C MET A 1 -22.51 -25.50 71.56
N ASN A 2 -21.58 -25.82 70.65
CA ASN A 2 -21.72 -26.08 69.20
C ASN A 2 -22.27 -24.96 68.30
N ALA A 3 -21.96 -24.83 67.01
CA ALA A 3 -20.78 -25.03 66.17
C ALA A 3 -21.11 -24.25 64.85
N ARG A 4 -20.04 -23.82 64.16
CA ARG A 4 -19.91 -23.12 62.85
C ARG A 4 -20.74 -23.75 61.68
N PRO A 5 -20.55 -23.34 60.40
CA PRO A 5 -20.67 -22.02 59.73
C PRO A 5 -21.53 -22.13 58.43
N LEU A 6 -21.82 -21.05 57.70
CA LEU A 6 -22.07 -21.13 56.26
C LEU A 6 -21.49 -19.91 55.51
N ILE A 7 -20.44 -20.20 54.75
CA ILE A 7 -19.87 -19.39 53.68
C ILE A 7 -20.87 -19.44 52.51
N SER A 8 -21.16 -18.30 51.88
CA SER A 8 -21.78 -18.28 50.56
C SER A 8 -20.99 -17.34 49.66
N MET A 9 -20.11 -17.98 48.91
CA MET A 9 -19.34 -17.46 47.79
C MET A 9 -20.30 -17.43 46.58
N GLY A 10 -20.50 -16.28 45.95
CA GLY A 10 -21.40 -16.11 44.81
C GLY A 10 -20.70 -15.46 43.62
N MET A 11 -20.20 -16.31 42.73
CA MET A 11 -19.79 -16.18 41.32
C MET A 11 -19.62 -14.81 40.63
N ALA A 12 -18.51 -14.73 39.91
CA ALA A 12 -18.17 -13.77 38.86
C ALA A 12 -19.07 -13.87 37.61
N ALA A 13 -19.36 -12.72 37.01
CA ALA A 13 -19.63 -12.53 35.57
C ALA A 13 -19.05 -11.14 35.24
N GLY A 14 -18.03 -10.96 34.42
CA GLY A 14 -17.87 -11.54 33.10
C GLY A 14 -18.36 -10.54 32.06
N LEU A 15 -17.66 -9.43 31.89
CA LEU A 15 -17.81 -8.56 30.71
C LEU A 15 -16.44 -8.44 30.05
N SER A 16 -16.07 -9.47 29.30
CA SER A 16 -15.07 -9.34 28.24
C SER A 16 -15.61 -8.33 27.24
N ALA A 17 -15.16 -7.07 27.36
CA ALA A 17 -15.32 -6.10 26.30
C ALA A 17 -14.40 -6.53 25.15
N CYS A 18 -14.95 -7.32 24.22
CA CYS A 18 -14.40 -7.42 22.87
C CYS A 18 -14.54 -6.03 22.25
N VAL A 19 -13.58 -5.15 22.51
CA VAL A 19 -13.41 -3.91 21.76
C VAL A 19 -12.96 -4.38 20.38
N ALA A 20 -13.92 -4.58 19.48
CA ALA A 20 -13.64 -4.77 18.07
C ALA A 20 -12.87 -3.52 17.63
N ALA A 21 -11.56 -3.70 17.38
CA ALA A 21 -10.76 -2.66 16.78
C ALA A 21 -11.48 -2.22 15.50
N PRO A 22 -11.68 -0.91 15.27
CA PRO A 22 -12.27 -0.45 14.02
C PRO A 22 -11.46 -1.05 12.87
N ALA A 23 -12.16 -1.70 11.93
CA ALA A 23 -11.54 -2.22 10.73
C ALA A 23 -10.75 -1.07 10.08
N PRO A 24 -9.51 -1.30 9.62
CA PRO A 24 -8.74 -0.25 8.96
C PRO A 24 -9.58 0.30 7.81
N GLU A 25 -9.92 1.58 7.92
CA GLU A 25 -10.67 2.29 6.89
C GLU A 25 -9.87 2.16 5.60
N ALA A 26 -10.46 1.53 4.59
CA ALA A 26 -9.81 1.37 3.30
C ALA A 26 -9.49 2.78 2.77
N ALA A 27 -8.20 3.11 2.70
CA ALA A 27 -7.78 4.38 2.13
C ALA A 27 -8.43 4.53 0.75
N ALA A 28 -9.02 5.71 0.50
CA ALA A 28 -9.64 5.98 -0.79
C ALA A 28 -8.59 5.76 -1.89
N PRO A 29 -8.90 4.96 -2.92
CA PRO A 29 -7.93 4.64 -3.95
C PRO A 29 -7.45 5.92 -4.64
N ALA A 30 -6.17 5.96 -4.99
CA ALA A 30 -5.60 7.02 -5.81
C ALA A 30 -6.48 7.31 -7.05
N LYS A 31 -6.53 8.56 -7.50
CA LYS A 31 -7.24 8.91 -8.72
C LYS A 31 -6.54 8.27 -9.93
N ALA A 32 -7.26 7.50 -10.73
CA ALA A 32 -6.75 7.00 -11.99
C ALA A 32 -6.66 8.14 -13.01
N GLY A 33 -5.66 8.10 -13.90
CA GLY A 33 -5.47 9.12 -14.92
C GLY A 33 -4.05 9.18 -15.48
N ASP A 34 -3.84 10.11 -16.41
CA ASP A 34 -2.53 10.47 -16.93
C ASP A 34 -2.01 11.73 -16.20
N TYR A 35 -0.72 11.73 -15.89
CA TYR A 35 0.00 12.72 -15.10
C TYR A 35 1.25 13.15 -15.85
N ALA A 36 1.54 14.45 -15.84
CA ALA A 36 2.79 15.00 -16.36
C ALA A 36 3.65 15.42 -15.17
N VAL A 37 4.74 14.71 -14.94
CA VAL A 37 5.61 14.94 -13.78
C VAL A 37 6.89 15.63 -14.21
N SER A 38 7.14 16.81 -13.66
CA SER A 38 8.40 17.53 -13.84
C SER A 38 9.49 16.97 -12.92
N GLN A 39 10.65 16.64 -13.50
CA GLN A 39 11.88 16.27 -12.77
C GLN A 39 13.07 16.98 -13.41
N GLY A 40 13.63 17.97 -12.71
CA GLY A 40 14.63 18.87 -13.28
C GLY A 40 14.05 19.66 -14.46
N ALA A 41 14.74 19.61 -15.61
CA ALA A 41 14.32 20.29 -16.84
C ALA A 41 13.42 19.42 -17.75
N ALA A 42 13.12 18.19 -17.35
CA ALA A 42 12.34 17.24 -18.15
C ALA A 42 10.95 17.01 -17.57
N VAL A 43 10.00 16.65 -18.45
CA VAL A 43 8.64 16.25 -18.09
C VAL A 43 8.44 14.80 -18.52
N TYR A 44 7.98 13.97 -17.61
CA TYR A 44 7.78 12.54 -17.81
C TYR A 44 6.28 12.21 -17.77
N PRO A 45 5.76 11.46 -18.75
CA PRO A 45 4.39 10.98 -18.70
C PRO A 45 4.29 9.80 -17.72
N ALA A 46 3.33 9.87 -16.81
CA ALA A 46 2.97 8.79 -15.93
C ALA A 46 1.47 8.47 -16.04
N ARG A 47 1.08 7.20 -15.95
CA ARG A 47 -0.32 6.77 -15.92
C ARG A 47 -0.58 5.95 -14.68
N ILE A 48 -1.67 6.23 -14.00
CA ILE A 48 -2.15 5.48 -12.84
C ILE A 48 -3.49 4.85 -13.18
N GLY A 49 -3.64 3.56 -12.87
CA GLY A 49 -4.90 2.87 -13.06
C GLY A 49 -4.89 1.44 -12.53
N ALA A 50 -5.98 0.73 -12.80
CA ALA A 50 -6.08 -0.69 -12.48
C ALA A 50 -4.99 -1.50 -13.19
N GLY A 51 -4.51 -2.56 -12.53
CA GLY A 51 -3.53 -3.48 -13.09
C GLY A 51 -3.41 -4.74 -12.24
N ALA A 52 -2.40 -5.54 -12.53
CA ALA A 52 -2.11 -6.73 -11.74
C ALA A 52 -1.68 -6.36 -10.31
N VAL A 53 -1.83 -7.32 -9.40
CA VAL A 53 -1.30 -7.20 -8.03
C VAL A 53 0.22 -7.09 -8.11
N GLY A 54 0.77 -6.10 -7.41
CA GLY A 54 2.20 -5.91 -7.31
C GLY A 54 2.89 -6.94 -6.44
N HIS A 55 4.22 -6.96 -6.47
CA HIS A 55 5.01 -7.80 -5.59
C HIS A 55 6.15 -7.02 -4.94
N GLN A 56 6.45 -7.37 -3.70
CA GLN A 56 7.68 -6.99 -3.00
C GLN A 56 8.54 -8.23 -2.78
N LEU A 57 9.86 -8.08 -2.79
CA LEU A 57 10.80 -9.17 -2.49
C LEU A 57 11.13 -9.17 -1.00
N THR A 58 10.87 -10.30 -0.35
CA THR A 58 11.19 -10.54 1.06
C THR A 58 12.10 -11.76 1.19
N SER A 59 12.64 -12.02 2.39
CA SER A 59 13.40 -13.25 2.67
C SER A 59 12.57 -14.53 2.49
N ALA A 60 11.24 -14.45 2.58
CA ALA A 60 10.30 -15.54 2.33
C ALA A 60 9.85 -15.63 0.86
N GLY A 61 10.42 -14.83 -0.03
CA GLY A 61 10.06 -14.77 -1.46
C GLY A 61 9.17 -13.56 -1.81
N ALA A 62 8.53 -13.63 -2.98
CA ALA A 62 7.66 -12.57 -3.48
C ALA A 62 6.34 -12.54 -2.69
N GLN A 63 6.01 -11.37 -2.13
CA GLN A 63 4.77 -11.14 -1.38
C GLN A 63 3.91 -10.10 -2.10
N PRO A 64 2.57 -10.21 -2.08
CA PRO A 64 1.70 -9.30 -2.80
C PRO A 64 1.75 -7.88 -2.22
N VAL A 65 1.58 -6.89 -3.09
CA VAL A 65 1.45 -5.47 -2.75
C VAL A 65 0.18 -4.96 -3.40
N ALA A 66 -0.80 -4.60 -2.58
CA ALA A 66 -2.09 -4.10 -3.05
C ALA A 66 -1.97 -2.64 -3.49
N GLY A 67 -2.54 -2.28 -4.63
CA GLY A 67 -2.54 -0.91 -5.11
C GLY A 67 -2.74 -0.85 -6.62
N GLN A 68 -2.87 0.36 -7.13
CA GLN A 68 -2.91 0.64 -8.56
C GLN A 68 -1.52 0.56 -9.18
N THR A 69 -1.51 0.31 -10.49
CA THR A 69 -0.29 0.28 -11.28
C THR A 69 0.08 1.70 -11.69
N VAL A 70 1.38 2.02 -11.56
CA VAL A 70 1.96 3.26 -12.11
C VAL A 70 2.85 2.90 -13.29
N VAL A 71 2.57 3.47 -14.47
CA VAL A 71 3.39 3.32 -15.67
C VAL A 71 4.07 4.65 -15.97
N VAL A 72 5.40 4.67 -16.03
CA VAL A 72 6.19 5.87 -16.32
C VAL A 72 6.90 5.69 -17.66
N GLY A 73 6.57 6.51 -18.64
CA GLY A 73 7.14 6.45 -19.98
C GLY A 73 8.34 7.37 -20.18
N ALA A 74 8.90 7.35 -21.39
CA ALA A 74 10.02 8.19 -21.82
C ALA A 74 11.29 8.02 -20.95
N LEU A 75 11.53 6.78 -20.49
CA LEU A 75 12.69 6.43 -19.68
C LEU A 75 13.42 5.23 -20.28
N GLY A 76 14.74 5.17 -20.08
CA GLY A 76 15.58 4.04 -20.41
C GLY A 76 15.55 2.91 -19.36
N PHE A 77 16.02 1.74 -19.76
CA PHE A 77 16.17 0.56 -18.88
C PHE A 77 17.11 0.81 -17.69
N ASP A 78 18.05 1.74 -17.83
CA ASP A 78 19.01 2.15 -16.80
C ASP A 78 18.45 3.21 -15.82
N GLN A 79 17.26 3.76 -16.10
CA GLN A 79 16.70 4.90 -15.39
C GLN A 79 15.71 4.52 -14.28
N GLY A 80 15.83 3.32 -13.69
CA GLY A 80 14.87 2.82 -12.70
C GLY A 80 14.75 3.68 -11.43
N ARG A 81 15.82 4.33 -10.99
CA ARG A 81 15.77 5.27 -9.85
C ARG A 81 14.88 6.48 -10.18
N LEU A 82 15.13 7.10 -11.33
CA LEU A 82 14.34 8.23 -11.81
C LEU A 82 12.87 7.83 -12.01
N ALA A 83 12.63 6.65 -12.58
CA ALA A 83 11.29 6.10 -12.73
C ALA A 83 10.53 5.99 -11.40
N LYS A 84 11.18 5.51 -10.33
CA LYS A 84 10.57 5.46 -8.99
C LYS A 84 10.26 6.85 -8.46
N THR A 85 11.15 7.82 -8.65
CA THR A 85 10.90 9.22 -8.24
C THR A 85 9.70 9.82 -8.97
N VAL A 86 9.62 9.61 -10.28
CA VAL A 86 8.49 10.08 -11.10
C VAL A 86 7.19 9.38 -10.68
N ALA A 87 7.21 8.06 -10.49
CA ALA A 87 6.04 7.31 -10.04
C ALA A 87 5.55 7.77 -8.66
N ALA A 88 6.48 8.09 -7.76
CA ALA A 88 6.13 8.61 -6.44
C ALA A 88 5.44 9.97 -6.50
N ALA A 89 5.95 10.88 -7.33
CA ALA A 89 5.33 12.18 -7.55
C ALA A 89 3.95 12.05 -8.21
N ALA A 90 3.82 11.25 -9.28
CA ALA A 90 2.53 11.01 -9.93
C ALA A 90 1.49 10.43 -8.94
N CYS A 91 1.90 9.48 -8.09
CA CYS A 91 1.00 8.91 -7.10
C CYS A 91 0.56 9.93 -6.04
N ALA A 92 1.46 10.81 -5.62
CA ALA A 92 1.12 11.91 -4.72
C ALA A 92 0.13 12.89 -5.36
N ASP A 93 0.32 13.23 -6.64
CA ASP A 93 -0.62 14.08 -7.41
C ASP A 93 -2.00 13.40 -7.56
N ALA A 94 -2.01 12.07 -7.68
CA ALA A 94 -3.20 11.24 -7.66
C ALA A 94 -3.85 11.12 -6.28
N ARG A 95 -3.33 11.79 -5.24
CA ARG A 95 -3.79 11.72 -3.85
C ARG A 95 -3.60 10.35 -3.19
N GLY A 96 -2.74 9.51 -3.75
CA GLY A 96 -2.32 8.24 -3.17
C GLY A 96 -0.95 8.33 -2.48
N ARG A 97 -0.48 7.19 -1.99
CA ARG A 97 0.83 6.96 -1.41
C ARG A 97 1.60 5.94 -2.23
N PHE A 98 2.81 6.32 -2.63
CA PHE A 98 3.67 5.42 -3.37
C PHE A 98 4.23 4.31 -2.49
N GLN A 99 4.32 3.11 -3.06
CA GLN A 99 4.80 1.90 -2.41
C GLN A 99 6.21 1.56 -2.90
N PRO A 100 7.28 2.02 -2.23
CA PRO A 100 8.66 1.88 -2.73
C PRO A 100 9.15 0.44 -2.82
N GLN A 101 8.53 -0.46 -2.04
CA GLN A 101 8.78 -1.90 -2.03
C GLN A 101 8.24 -2.65 -3.25
N ALA A 102 7.31 -2.04 -4.01
CA ALA A 102 6.80 -2.64 -5.24
C ALA A 102 7.95 -2.79 -6.25
N VAL A 103 8.10 -4.00 -6.78
CA VAL A 103 9.08 -4.32 -7.81
C VAL A 103 8.68 -3.62 -9.11
N GLY A 104 9.63 -2.89 -9.69
CA GLY A 104 9.45 -2.27 -11.01
C GLY A 104 9.92 -3.21 -12.12
N ARG A 105 9.20 -3.23 -13.23
CA ARG A 105 9.61 -3.90 -14.48
C ARG A 105 9.71 -2.90 -15.60
N TYR A 106 10.73 -3.01 -16.43
CA TYR A 106 10.85 -2.24 -17.65
C TYR A 106 10.19 -2.97 -18.83
N ASP A 107 9.40 -2.25 -19.63
CA ASP A 107 8.84 -2.70 -20.90
C ASP A 107 8.78 -1.55 -21.90
N ARG A 108 9.34 -1.75 -23.10
CA ARG A 108 9.19 -0.85 -24.27
C ARG A 108 9.23 0.66 -23.96
N GLY A 109 10.27 1.14 -23.26
CA GLY A 109 10.44 2.57 -22.97
C GLY A 109 9.65 3.08 -21.76
N ALA A 110 9.09 2.16 -20.97
CA ALA A 110 8.36 2.48 -19.77
C ALA A 110 8.76 1.59 -18.58
N TRP A 111 8.66 2.17 -17.39
CA TRP A 111 8.74 1.46 -16.12
C TRP A 111 7.34 1.25 -15.57
N ILE A 112 7.05 0.01 -15.19
CA ILE A 112 5.74 -0.42 -14.68
C ILE A 112 5.92 -0.83 -13.22
N PHE A 113 5.15 -0.21 -12.33
CA PHE A 113 5.12 -0.49 -10.90
C PHE A 113 3.71 -0.97 -10.54
N GLU A 114 3.48 -2.28 -10.64
CA GLU A 114 2.24 -2.92 -10.19
C GLU A 114 2.12 -2.82 -8.67
N GLY A 115 0.93 -2.46 -8.16
CA GLY A 115 0.78 -2.14 -6.74
C GLY A 115 1.58 -0.91 -6.29
N GLY A 116 2.04 -0.06 -7.21
CA GLY A 116 2.90 1.08 -6.90
C GLY A 116 2.19 2.24 -6.18
N CYS A 117 0.86 2.37 -6.29
CA CYS A 117 0.12 3.51 -5.74
C CYS A 117 -1.14 3.08 -4.97
N ALA A 118 -1.26 3.48 -3.70
CA ALA A 118 -2.40 3.15 -2.84
C ALA A 118 -2.99 4.39 -2.19
#